data_AF-A0A964UM44-F1
#
_entry.id   AF-A0A964UM44-F1
#
_cell.length_a   1.000
_cell.length_b   1.000
_cell.length_c   1.000
_cell.angle_alpha   90.00
_cell.angle_beta   90.00
_cell.angle_gamma   90.00
#
_symmetry.space_group_name_H-M   'P 1'
#
loop_
_entity.id
_entity.type
_entity.pdbx_description
1 polymer ?
#
loop_
_entity_poly.entity_id
_entity_poly.type
_entity_poly.pdbx_seq_one_letter_code
_entity_poly.pdbx_strand_id
1 'polypeptide(L)'
;MQRENRPGNPERDPESDVERVLDELYVTAPTGFVARRAELAAEAKADGRVADARRIRAARRPTLAAWAANLLLRSQPADSRRFLELGQALRTAYRTLDADEIKELSQQRGRVVSALAGQAAALARDAGHRLSDAAGQEVVSTLRAVLADQGAADLWAAGRLESSLTPPVDFPTDLTTGLTTGPATDLATGLSTDLPTAAPASTPTDELAERRTRRKREELAAARQAAARADRLLRRERAEQQDTDAALGRARERHDRARADVAAAEERLRRARAELEPAELEQHEAEERDRAAADATARAERAAQDAAREVRRLSE
;
A
#
# COMPACT_ATOMS: atom_id res chain seq x y z
N MET A 1 41.68 46.08 1.33
CA MET A 1 41.86 44.83 0.57
C MET A 1 41.24 43.70 1.37
N GLN A 2 40.00 43.34 0.99
CA GLN A 2 39.20 42.29 1.62
C GLN A 2 39.72 40.93 1.14
N ARG A 3 40.00 40.01 2.06
CA ARG A 3 40.12 38.58 1.76
C ARG A 3 38.90 37.90 2.35
N GLU A 4 37.87 37.83 1.53
CA GLU A 4 36.62 37.16 1.87
C GLU A 4 36.86 35.65 1.74
N ASN A 5 36.88 35.00 2.90
CA ASN A 5 37.08 33.57 3.06
C ASN A 5 35.75 32.88 2.68
N ARG A 6 35.64 32.44 1.44
CA ARG A 6 34.46 31.72 0.92
C ARG A 6 34.47 30.29 1.50
N PRO A 7 33.48 29.87 2.32
CA PRO A 7 33.42 28.51 2.82
C PRO A 7 33.20 27.56 1.63
N GLY A 8 34.06 26.54 1.54
CA GLY A 8 33.99 25.49 0.55
C GLY A 8 32.63 24.77 0.62
N ASN A 9 32.01 24.63 -0.54
CA ASN A 9 30.80 23.85 -0.76
C ASN A 9 31.01 22.42 -0.23
N PRO A 10 30.11 21.87 0.61
CA PRO A 10 30.28 20.51 1.13
C PRO A 10 30.35 19.52 -0.03
N GLU A 11 31.36 18.66 0.03
CA GLU A 11 31.63 17.59 -0.93
C GLU A 11 30.34 16.84 -1.27
N ARG A 12 29.86 16.97 -2.52
CA ARG A 12 28.90 16.03 -3.08
C ARG A 12 29.65 14.71 -3.19
N ASP A 13 29.31 13.78 -2.32
CA ASP A 13 29.88 12.45 -2.33
C ASP A 13 29.54 11.81 -3.69
N PRO A 14 30.53 11.52 -4.56
CA PRO A 14 30.28 11.03 -5.92
C PRO A 14 29.51 9.71 -5.92
N GLU A 15 29.63 8.92 -4.84
CA GLU A 15 28.83 7.73 -4.62
C GLU A 15 27.34 8.07 -4.44
N SER A 16 27.00 9.11 -3.69
CA SER A 16 25.61 9.56 -3.55
C SER A 16 24.99 10.07 -4.86
N ASP A 17 25.81 10.65 -5.74
CA ASP A 17 25.35 11.18 -7.02
C ASP A 17 25.03 10.06 -8.03
N VAL A 18 25.85 9.01 -8.11
CA VAL A 18 25.53 7.86 -8.98
C VAL A 18 24.35 7.03 -8.46
N GLU A 19 24.20 6.91 -7.14
CA GLU A 19 23.04 6.24 -6.54
C GLU A 19 21.74 6.98 -6.89
N ARG A 20 21.73 8.32 -6.82
CA ARG A 20 20.59 9.15 -7.22
C ARG A 20 20.27 9.04 -8.71
N VAL A 21 21.29 8.91 -9.57
CA VAL A 21 21.10 8.69 -11.01
C VAL A 21 20.52 7.31 -11.31
N LEU A 22 20.98 6.26 -10.61
CA LEU A 22 20.41 4.92 -10.72
C LEU A 22 18.96 4.91 -10.24
N ASP A 23 18.67 5.61 -9.16
CA ASP A 23 17.35 5.78 -8.61
C ASP A 23 16.36 6.38 -9.62
N GLU A 24 16.76 7.43 -10.33
CA GLU A 24 15.98 8.02 -11.44
C GLU A 24 15.80 7.03 -12.59
N LEU A 25 16.86 6.29 -12.93
CA LEU A 25 16.82 5.29 -14.00
C LEU A 25 15.81 4.17 -13.72
N TYR A 26 15.70 3.68 -12.48
CA TYR A 26 14.75 2.60 -12.12
C TYR A 26 13.29 3.05 -11.96
N VAL A 27 13.01 4.36 -11.98
CA VAL A 27 11.66 4.93 -12.10
C VAL A 27 11.26 5.10 -13.57
N THR A 28 12.21 5.07 -14.50
CA THR A 28 11.94 5.12 -15.94
C THR A 28 11.30 3.82 -16.42
N ALA A 29 10.23 3.93 -17.20
CA ALA A 29 9.52 2.77 -17.71
C ALA A 29 10.43 1.82 -18.53
N PRO A 30 10.18 0.49 -18.52
CA PRO A 30 11.05 -0.48 -19.18
C PRO A 30 11.28 -0.22 -20.68
N THR A 31 10.29 0.38 -21.37
CA THR A 31 10.39 0.76 -22.79
C THR A 31 11.41 1.87 -23.02
N GLY A 32 11.51 2.85 -22.12
CA GLY A 32 12.45 3.98 -22.19
C GLY A 32 13.78 3.73 -21.47
N PHE A 33 13.87 2.69 -20.66
CA PHE A 33 15.02 2.42 -19.78
C PHE A 33 16.36 2.39 -20.51
N VAL A 34 16.44 1.69 -21.65
CA VAL A 34 17.71 1.52 -22.37
C VAL A 34 18.20 2.85 -22.96
N ALA A 35 17.28 3.67 -23.48
CA ALA A 35 17.60 4.99 -24.01
C ALA A 35 18.08 5.92 -22.88
N ARG A 36 17.31 6.00 -21.78
CA ARG A 36 17.66 6.83 -20.62
C ARG A 36 18.98 6.40 -19.99
N ARG A 37 19.25 5.10 -19.89
CA ARG A 37 20.54 4.56 -19.40
C ARG A 37 21.71 5.01 -20.27
N ALA A 38 21.52 5.05 -21.59
CA ALA A 38 22.57 5.49 -22.51
C ALA A 38 22.86 6.99 -22.39
N GLU A 39 21.82 7.81 -22.24
CA GLU A 39 21.93 9.25 -21.99
C GLU A 39 22.68 9.53 -20.67
N LEU A 40 22.20 8.98 -19.55
CA LEU A 40 22.80 9.17 -18.23
C LEU A 40 24.26 8.70 -18.18
N ALA A 41 24.60 7.60 -18.88
CA ALA A 41 25.97 7.14 -18.97
C ALA A 41 26.85 8.04 -19.85
N ALA A 42 26.29 8.69 -20.88
CA ALA A 42 27.01 9.65 -21.71
C ALA A 42 27.26 10.95 -20.95
N GLU A 43 26.26 11.45 -20.22
CA GLU A 43 26.36 12.62 -19.32
C GLU A 43 27.45 12.39 -18.26
N ALA A 44 27.41 11.26 -17.54
CA ALA A 44 28.44 10.93 -16.56
C ALA A 44 29.85 10.84 -17.17
N LYS A 45 29.97 10.37 -18.42
CA LYS A 45 31.27 10.34 -19.12
C LYS A 45 31.73 11.74 -19.52
N ALA A 46 30.82 12.63 -19.95
CA ALA A 46 31.13 14.01 -20.29
C ALA A 46 31.60 14.81 -19.07
N ASP A 47 31.04 14.51 -17.89
CA ASP A 47 31.44 15.07 -16.60
C ASP A 47 32.76 14.48 -16.05
N GLY A 48 33.42 13.58 -16.77
CA GLY A 48 34.65 12.90 -16.32
C GLY A 48 34.44 11.78 -15.31
N ARG A 49 33.19 11.44 -14.97
CA ARG A 49 32.82 10.38 -14.01
C ARG A 49 32.73 9.00 -14.69
N VAL A 50 33.86 8.53 -15.20
CA VAL A 50 33.95 7.27 -15.98
C VAL A 50 33.50 6.04 -15.18
N ALA A 51 33.78 5.99 -13.87
CA ALA A 51 33.35 4.91 -13.00
C ALA A 51 31.82 4.84 -12.89
N ASP A 52 31.15 5.99 -12.72
CA ASP A 52 29.69 6.09 -12.65
C ASP A 52 29.04 5.69 -13.97
N ALA A 53 29.58 6.16 -15.09
CA ALA A 53 29.12 5.76 -16.42
C ALA A 53 29.15 4.24 -16.62
N ARG A 54 30.17 3.55 -16.08
CA ARG A 54 30.26 2.08 -16.11
C ARG A 54 29.17 1.43 -15.24
N ARG A 55 28.92 1.97 -14.04
CA ARG A 55 27.86 1.48 -13.14
C ARG A 55 26.47 1.66 -13.77
N ILE A 56 26.18 2.82 -14.33
CA ILE A 56 24.92 3.12 -15.03
C ILE A 56 24.72 2.16 -16.21
N ARG A 57 25.76 1.90 -17.03
CA ARG A 57 25.67 0.94 -18.13
C ARG A 57 25.43 -0.50 -17.69
N ALA A 58 25.93 -0.88 -16.51
CA ALA A 58 25.73 -2.21 -15.96
C ALA A 58 24.30 -2.43 -15.41
N ALA A 59 23.54 -1.35 -15.14
CA ALA A 59 22.16 -1.45 -14.66
C ALA A 59 21.29 -2.21 -15.66
N ARG A 60 20.58 -3.24 -15.18
CA ARG A 60 19.71 -4.09 -15.99
C ARG A 60 18.31 -3.52 -16.06
N ARG A 61 17.66 -3.75 -17.19
CA ARG A 61 16.28 -3.30 -17.42
C ARG A 61 15.33 -4.04 -16.48
N PRO A 62 14.52 -3.33 -15.68
CA PRO A 62 13.52 -3.99 -14.83
C PRO A 62 12.40 -4.60 -15.66
N THR A 63 11.80 -5.68 -15.15
CA THR A 63 10.50 -6.17 -15.61
C THR A 63 9.41 -5.13 -15.35
N LEU A 64 8.26 -5.25 -16.03
CA LEU A 64 7.15 -4.31 -15.82
C LEU A 64 6.61 -4.35 -14.39
N ALA A 65 6.56 -5.54 -13.78
CA ALA A 65 6.14 -5.70 -12.38
C ALA A 65 7.17 -5.09 -11.41
N ALA A 66 8.47 -5.35 -11.61
CA ALA A 66 9.52 -4.78 -10.77
C ALA A 66 9.57 -3.25 -10.86
N TRP A 67 9.40 -2.70 -12.08
CA TRP A 67 9.29 -1.25 -12.27
C TRP A 67 8.08 -0.66 -11.55
N ALA A 68 6.91 -1.29 -11.62
CA ALA A 68 5.72 -0.81 -10.90
C ALA A 68 5.91 -0.83 -9.37
N ALA A 69 6.63 -1.84 -8.84
CA ALA A 69 7.00 -1.90 -7.43
C ALA A 69 8.01 -0.80 -7.04
N ASN A 70 9.00 -0.50 -7.88
CA ASN A 70 9.95 0.60 -7.67
C ASN A 70 9.24 1.96 -7.72
N LEU A 71 8.30 2.12 -8.67
CA LEU A 71 7.50 3.33 -8.83
C LEU A 71 6.62 3.57 -7.58
N LEU A 72 5.97 2.54 -7.06
CA LEU A 72 5.20 2.61 -5.81
C LEU A 72 6.04 3.14 -4.65
N LEU A 73 7.24 2.58 -4.46
CA LEU A 73 8.15 3.00 -3.38
C LEU A 73 8.45 4.50 -3.43
N ARG A 74 8.70 5.03 -4.63
CA ARG A 74 9.13 6.42 -4.83
C ARG A 74 7.97 7.41 -4.83
N SER A 75 6.85 7.03 -5.42
CA SER A 75 5.66 7.88 -5.52
C SER A 75 4.86 7.93 -4.22
N GLN A 76 4.96 6.87 -3.39
CA GLN A 76 4.24 6.78 -2.12
C GLN A 76 5.18 6.40 -0.95
N PRO A 77 6.12 7.30 -0.58
CA PRO A 77 7.15 6.98 0.41
C PRO A 77 6.58 6.73 1.82
N ALA A 78 5.49 7.41 2.19
CA ALA A 78 4.85 7.24 3.49
C ALA A 78 4.16 5.88 3.62
N ASP A 79 3.37 5.48 2.62
CA ASP A 79 2.69 4.18 2.60
C ASP A 79 3.69 3.03 2.50
N SER A 80 4.75 3.21 1.72
CA SER A 80 5.81 2.20 1.59
C SER A 80 6.59 2.00 2.88
N ARG A 81 6.87 3.07 3.63
CA ARG A 81 7.50 2.98 4.96
C ARG A 81 6.62 2.21 5.95
N ARG A 82 5.33 2.55 6.02
CA ARG A 82 4.34 1.84 6.87
C ARG A 82 4.26 0.35 6.50
N PHE A 83 4.38 0.03 5.21
CA PHE A 83 4.38 -1.36 4.76
C PHE A 83 5.63 -2.13 5.20
N LEU A 84 6.80 -1.51 5.15
CA LEU A 84 8.05 -2.11 5.65
C LEU A 84 7.99 -2.34 7.17
N GLU A 85 7.47 -1.37 7.92
CA GLU A 85 7.24 -1.47 9.37
C GLU A 85 6.28 -2.62 9.71
N LEU A 86 5.18 -2.76 8.95
CA LEU A 86 4.25 -3.89 9.08
C LEU A 86 4.95 -5.24 8.83
N GLY A 87 5.81 -5.32 7.81
CA GLY A 87 6.60 -6.52 7.53
C GLY A 87 7.53 -6.89 8.70
N GLN A 88 8.17 -5.89 9.32
CA GLN A 88 9.01 -6.09 10.49
C GLN A 88 8.21 -6.60 11.70
N ALA A 89 7.04 -6.00 11.98
CA ALA A 89 6.15 -6.43 13.05
C ALA A 89 5.69 -7.89 12.83
N LEU A 90 5.25 -8.22 11.61
CA LEU A 90 4.86 -9.58 11.22
C LEU A 90 6.00 -10.59 11.46
N ARG A 91 7.19 -10.33 10.94
CA ARG A 91 8.35 -11.23 11.12
C ARG A 91 8.72 -11.40 12.59
N THR A 92 8.52 -10.37 13.42
CA THR A 92 8.74 -10.44 14.87
C THR A 92 7.69 -11.33 15.54
N ALA A 93 6.40 -11.13 15.24
CA ALA A 93 5.30 -11.94 15.76
C ALA A 93 5.43 -13.43 15.39
N TYR A 94 5.84 -13.73 14.15
CA TYR A 94 6.11 -15.12 13.73
C TYR A 94 7.29 -15.76 14.47
N ARG A 95 8.29 -14.97 14.91
CA ARG A 95 9.40 -15.47 15.74
C ARG A 95 8.99 -15.71 17.20
N THR A 96 8.05 -14.93 17.72
CA THR A 96 7.56 -15.03 19.12
C THR A 96 6.39 -15.99 19.29
N LEU A 97 5.84 -16.55 18.19
CA LEU A 97 4.76 -17.55 18.18
C LEU A 97 3.45 -17.05 18.85
N ASP A 98 3.14 -15.76 18.74
CA ASP A 98 1.88 -15.21 19.23
C ASP A 98 0.74 -15.52 18.25
N ALA A 99 -0.03 -16.58 18.54
CA ALA A 99 -1.05 -17.10 17.63
C ALA A 99 -2.23 -16.13 17.40
N ASP A 100 -2.60 -15.33 18.40
CA ASP A 100 -3.72 -14.38 18.31
C ASP A 100 -3.29 -13.14 17.50
N GLU A 101 -2.08 -12.63 17.74
CA GLU A 101 -1.49 -11.52 16.98
C GLU A 101 -1.23 -11.92 15.51
N ILE A 102 -0.76 -13.16 15.26
CA ILE A 102 -0.58 -13.71 13.91
C ILE A 102 -1.90 -13.74 13.13
N LYS A 103 -3.01 -14.12 13.76
CA LYS A 103 -4.32 -14.21 13.09
C LYS A 103 -4.87 -12.84 12.69
N GLU A 104 -4.78 -11.87 13.58
CA GLU A 104 -5.22 -10.49 13.32
C GLU A 104 -4.37 -9.84 12.22
N LEU A 105 -3.05 -9.94 12.32
CA LEU A 105 -2.12 -9.37 11.34
C LEU A 105 -2.23 -10.06 9.96
N SER A 106 -2.56 -11.35 9.90
CA SER A 106 -2.74 -12.08 8.63
C SER A 106 -3.96 -11.60 7.84
N GLN A 107 -5.06 -11.21 8.50
CA GLN A 107 -6.21 -10.63 7.80
C GLN A 107 -5.93 -9.20 7.31
N GLN A 108 -5.19 -8.42 8.08
CA GLN A 108 -4.77 -7.07 7.70
C GLN A 108 -3.79 -7.11 6.51
N ARG A 109 -2.89 -8.10 6.48
CA ARG A 109 -1.93 -8.35 5.39
C ARG A 109 -2.58 -8.39 4.02
N GLY A 110 -3.62 -9.20 3.83
CA GLY A 110 -4.26 -9.37 2.52
C GLY A 110 -4.80 -8.04 1.97
N ARG A 111 -5.47 -7.25 2.83
CA ARG A 111 -6.05 -5.96 2.46
C ARG A 111 -4.97 -4.94 2.08
N VAL A 112 -3.91 -4.86 2.87
CA VAL A 112 -2.80 -3.92 2.64
C VAL A 112 -2.05 -4.25 1.35
N VAL A 113 -1.74 -5.53 1.12
CA VAL A 113 -1.10 -5.98 -0.13
C VAL A 113 -1.96 -5.67 -1.35
N SER A 114 -3.27 -5.96 -1.30
CA SER A 114 -4.18 -5.63 -2.41
C SER A 114 -4.29 -4.12 -2.67
N ALA A 115 -4.30 -3.30 -1.61
CA ALA A 115 -4.35 -1.84 -1.75
C ALA A 115 -3.08 -1.29 -2.42
N LEU A 116 -1.90 -1.70 -1.96
CA LEU A 116 -0.60 -1.29 -2.53
C LEU A 116 -0.42 -1.78 -3.96
N ALA A 117 -0.83 -3.02 -4.26
CA ALA A 117 -0.82 -3.53 -5.63
C ALA A 117 -1.76 -2.72 -6.55
N GLY A 118 -2.92 -2.31 -6.05
CA GLY A 118 -3.84 -1.41 -6.76
C GLY A 118 -3.24 -0.03 -7.02
N GLN A 119 -2.53 0.54 -6.04
CA GLN A 119 -1.80 1.80 -6.18
C GLN A 119 -0.67 1.68 -7.21
N ALA A 120 0.13 0.61 -7.17
CA ALA A 120 1.17 0.35 -8.17
C ALA A 120 0.59 0.26 -9.59
N ALA A 121 -0.55 -0.43 -9.76
CA ALA A 121 -1.23 -0.53 -11.04
C ALA A 121 -1.81 0.83 -11.52
N ALA A 122 -2.26 1.69 -10.59
CA ALA A 122 -2.70 3.04 -10.91
C ALA A 122 -1.53 3.93 -11.36
N LEU A 123 -0.43 3.93 -10.61
CA LEU A 123 0.78 4.67 -10.96
C LEU A 123 1.35 4.24 -12.32
N ALA A 124 1.38 2.93 -12.58
CA ALA A 124 1.78 2.40 -13.88
C ALA A 124 0.88 2.93 -15.01
N ARG A 125 -0.44 2.96 -14.79
CA ARG A 125 -1.41 3.48 -15.77
C ARG A 125 -1.26 4.98 -16.00
N ASP A 126 -1.04 5.76 -14.96
CA ASP A 126 -0.82 7.21 -15.05
C ASP A 126 0.48 7.52 -15.80
N ALA A 127 1.48 6.65 -15.69
CA ALA A 127 2.70 6.67 -16.49
C ALA A 127 2.53 6.06 -17.91
N GLY A 128 1.31 5.72 -18.33
CA GLY A 128 1.01 5.24 -19.69
C GLY A 128 1.16 3.73 -19.91
N HIS A 129 1.42 2.95 -18.86
CA HIS A 129 1.68 1.51 -18.94
C HIS A 129 0.64 0.70 -18.18
N ARG A 130 -0.26 -0.01 -18.88
CA ARG A 130 -1.18 -0.94 -18.21
C ARG A 130 -0.45 -2.24 -17.84
N LEU A 131 -0.56 -2.63 -16.58
CA LEU A 131 -0.13 -3.96 -16.13
C LEU A 131 -1.09 -5.02 -16.67
N SER A 132 -0.55 -6.12 -17.19
CA SER A 132 -1.33 -7.33 -17.46
C SER A 132 -1.69 -8.02 -16.14
N ASP A 133 -2.65 -8.94 -16.17
CA ASP A 133 -3.02 -9.72 -14.97
C ASP A 133 -1.81 -10.47 -14.40
N ALA A 134 -0.97 -11.06 -15.25
CA ALA A 134 0.27 -11.71 -14.84
C ALA A 134 1.25 -10.75 -14.15
N ALA A 135 1.47 -9.56 -14.72
CA ALA A 135 2.33 -8.54 -14.11
C ALA A 135 1.75 -8.02 -12.79
N GLY A 136 0.42 -7.90 -12.68
CA GLY A 136 -0.27 -7.57 -11.44
C GLY A 136 -0.06 -8.63 -10.34
N GLN A 137 -0.14 -9.92 -10.70
CA GLN A 137 0.16 -11.02 -9.77
C GLN A 137 1.64 -11.03 -9.34
N GLU A 138 2.57 -10.70 -10.23
CA GLU A 138 3.98 -10.56 -9.90
C GLU A 138 4.26 -9.40 -8.92
N VAL A 139 3.54 -8.28 -9.05
CA VAL A 139 3.59 -7.18 -8.06
C VAL A 139 3.08 -7.66 -6.70
N VAL A 140 1.93 -8.35 -6.68
CA VAL A 140 1.38 -8.95 -5.44
C VAL A 140 2.36 -9.93 -4.81
N SER A 141 2.99 -10.80 -5.61
CA SER A 141 4.03 -11.74 -5.15
C SER A 141 5.20 -10.99 -4.52
N THR A 142 5.68 -9.92 -5.17
CA THR A 142 6.78 -9.10 -4.68
C THR A 142 6.45 -8.47 -3.33
N LEU A 143 5.26 -7.88 -3.19
CA LEU A 143 4.80 -7.29 -1.93
C LEU A 143 4.65 -8.33 -0.82
N ARG A 144 4.19 -9.55 -1.15
CA ARG A 144 4.15 -10.65 -0.18
C ARG A 144 5.56 -11.07 0.27
N ALA A 145 6.53 -11.12 -0.65
CA ALA A 145 7.92 -11.42 -0.33
C ALA A 145 8.51 -10.38 0.63
N VAL A 146 8.25 -9.09 0.40
CA VAL A 146 8.68 -7.98 1.27
C VAL A 146 8.17 -8.12 2.71
N LEU A 147 6.94 -8.60 2.90
CA LEU A 147 6.41 -8.85 4.25
C LEU A 147 7.02 -10.09 4.89
N ALA A 148 7.27 -11.12 4.10
CA ALA A 148 7.73 -12.42 4.58
C ALA A 148 9.22 -12.46 4.92
N ASP A 149 10.06 -11.77 4.15
CA ASP A 149 11.51 -11.88 4.22
C ASP A 149 12.19 -10.52 4.39
N GLN A 150 13.20 -10.46 5.27
CA GLN A 150 13.96 -9.24 5.50
C GLN A 150 14.82 -8.89 4.28
N GLY A 151 15.42 -9.88 3.62
CA GLY A 151 16.23 -9.64 2.42
C GLY A 151 15.40 -9.06 1.27
N ALA A 152 14.19 -9.57 1.05
CA ALA A 152 13.23 -9.02 0.10
C ALA A 152 12.81 -7.59 0.45
N ALA A 153 12.62 -7.30 1.74
CA ALA A 153 12.31 -5.95 2.21
C ALA A 153 13.46 -4.97 1.93
N ASP A 154 14.70 -5.37 2.19
CA ASP A 154 15.90 -4.55 1.95
C ASP A 154 16.11 -4.32 0.44
N LEU A 155 15.91 -5.35 -0.39
CA LEU A 155 15.97 -5.24 -1.85
C LEU A 155 14.91 -4.30 -2.41
N TRP A 156 13.68 -4.37 -1.91
CA TRP A 156 12.63 -3.44 -2.32
C TRP A 156 12.89 -2.03 -1.80
N ALA A 157 13.35 -1.87 -0.56
CA ALA A 157 13.71 -0.56 0.02
C ALA A 157 14.85 0.14 -0.74
N ALA A 158 15.74 -0.62 -1.38
CA ALA A 158 16.74 -0.08 -2.30
C ALA A 158 16.13 0.53 -3.58
N GLY A 159 14.89 0.22 -3.92
CA GLY A 159 14.13 0.86 -5.00
C GLY A 159 14.62 0.56 -6.42
N ARG A 160 15.35 -0.56 -6.58
CA ARG A 160 16.04 -0.94 -7.83
C ARG A 160 15.84 -2.41 -8.18
N LEU A 161 14.62 -2.92 -8.00
CA LEU A 161 14.28 -4.28 -8.36
C LEU A 161 14.39 -4.47 -9.88
N GLU A 162 15.08 -5.53 -10.30
CA GLU A 162 15.20 -5.93 -11.70
C GLU A 162 14.09 -6.93 -12.10
N SER A 163 13.77 -7.86 -11.20
CA SER A 163 12.73 -8.89 -11.36
C SER A 163 11.77 -8.88 -10.18
N SER A 164 10.60 -9.50 -10.36
CA SER A 164 9.68 -9.75 -9.26
C SER A 164 10.30 -10.67 -8.21
N LEU A 165 9.87 -10.51 -6.96
CA LEU A 165 10.30 -11.33 -5.83
C LEU A 165 9.23 -12.38 -5.51
N THR A 166 9.68 -13.56 -5.08
CA THR A 166 8.80 -14.67 -4.67
C THR A 166 8.93 -14.87 -3.16
N PRO A 167 7.82 -14.95 -2.41
CA PRO A 167 7.88 -15.20 -0.97
C PRO A 167 8.45 -16.60 -0.67
N PRO A 168 9.14 -16.79 0.47
CA PRO A 168 9.58 -18.11 0.92
C PRO A 168 8.38 -19.07 1.11
N VAL A 169 8.59 -20.35 0.79
CA VAL A 169 7.56 -21.40 0.87
C VAL A 169 7.10 -21.66 2.32
N ASP A 170 7.96 -21.36 3.30
CA ASP A 170 7.70 -21.58 4.73
C ASP A 170 6.94 -20.43 5.41
N PHE A 171 6.65 -19.34 4.70
CA PHE A 171 5.78 -18.28 5.20
C PHE A 171 4.34 -18.62 4.79
N PRO A 172 3.35 -18.59 5.70
CA PRO A 172 1.99 -19.00 5.36
C PRO A 172 1.38 -18.04 4.34
N THR A 173 1.57 -18.35 3.06
CA THR A 173 0.83 -17.79 1.94
C THR A 173 -0.53 -18.45 1.96
N ASP A 174 -1.58 -17.67 2.23
CA ASP A 174 -2.95 -18.18 2.24
C ASP A 174 -3.20 -19.05 1.00
N LEU A 175 -3.59 -20.29 1.26
CA LEU A 175 -3.81 -21.37 0.31
C LEU A 175 -4.84 -20.92 -0.75
N THR A 176 -4.35 -20.53 -1.91
CA THR A 176 -5.15 -20.57 -3.14
C THR A 176 -5.44 -22.03 -3.45
N THR A 177 -6.72 -22.37 -3.33
CA THR A 177 -7.43 -23.55 -3.83
C THR A 177 -6.76 -24.22 -5.04
N GLY A 178 -6.03 -25.30 -4.78
CA GLY A 178 -5.70 -26.34 -5.75
C GLY A 178 -6.57 -27.56 -5.51
N LEU A 179 -7.78 -27.60 -6.09
CA LEU A 179 -8.50 -28.85 -6.28
C LEU A 179 -7.88 -29.55 -7.51
N THR A 180 -6.90 -30.41 -7.25
CA THR A 180 -6.41 -31.40 -8.21
C THR A 180 -6.34 -32.76 -7.53
N THR A 181 -7.50 -33.36 -7.26
CA THR A 181 -7.60 -34.80 -7.05
C THR A 181 -7.77 -35.48 -8.41
N GLY A 182 -6.67 -35.99 -8.94
CA GLY A 182 -6.68 -36.93 -10.07
C GLY A 182 -7.28 -38.29 -9.66
N PRO A 183 -7.82 -39.06 -10.62
CA PRO A 183 -8.49 -40.32 -10.35
C PRO A 183 -7.47 -41.45 -10.12
N ALA A 184 -7.65 -42.21 -9.05
CA ALA A 184 -6.89 -43.43 -8.80
C ALA A 184 -7.53 -44.61 -9.55
N THR A 185 -6.66 -45.30 -10.27
CA THR A 185 -6.89 -46.42 -11.17
C THR A 185 -7.24 -47.72 -10.43
N ASP A 186 -8.11 -48.45 -11.11
CA ASP A 186 -8.32 -49.90 -11.20
C ASP A 186 -7.15 -50.83 -10.81
N LEU A 187 -7.51 -52.04 -10.33
CA LEU A 187 -6.78 -53.32 -10.18
C LEU A 187 -7.34 -54.04 -8.91
N ALA A 188 -7.76 -55.31 -8.87
CA ALA A 188 -7.73 -56.42 -9.82
C ALA A 188 -8.61 -57.59 -9.28
N THR A 189 -8.97 -58.53 -10.19
CA THR A 189 -9.19 -60.00 -10.00
C THR A 189 -10.23 -60.48 -8.99
N GLY A 190 -11.23 -61.32 -9.30
CA GLY A 190 -11.32 -62.43 -10.26
C GLY A 190 -11.33 -63.77 -9.50
N LEU A 191 -12.48 -64.46 -9.43
CA LEU A 191 -12.62 -65.94 -9.39
C LEU A 191 -14.08 -66.36 -9.13
N SER A 192 -14.63 -67.11 -10.07
CA SER A 192 -15.88 -67.88 -9.96
C SER A 192 -15.68 -69.14 -9.12
N THR A 193 -16.69 -69.56 -8.35
CA THR A 193 -17.06 -70.99 -8.21
C THR A 193 -18.45 -71.17 -7.56
N ASP A 194 -19.31 -71.85 -8.31
CA ASP A 194 -20.34 -72.85 -7.97
C ASP A 194 -21.27 -72.74 -6.74
N LEU A 195 -22.56 -72.78 -7.06
CA LEU A 195 -23.68 -73.30 -6.26
C LEU A 195 -23.58 -74.84 -6.14
N PRO A 196 -24.09 -75.48 -5.05
CA PRO A 196 -25.50 -75.91 -5.10
C PRO A 196 -26.27 -76.10 -3.76
N THR A 197 -27.61 -76.12 -3.92
CA THR A 197 -28.64 -76.95 -3.23
C THR A 197 -29.20 -76.56 -1.84
N ALA A 198 -30.49 -76.21 -1.91
CA ALA A 198 -31.67 -76.58 -1.09
C ALA A 198 -31.66 -76.56 0.47
N ALA A 199 -32.69 -75.85 0.98
CA ALA A 199 -33.20 -75.69 2.35
C ALA A 199 -33.88 -76.99 2.91
N PRO A 200 -34.55 -77.03 4.09
CA PRO A 200 -34.85 -75.97 5.08
C PRO A 200 -34.76 -76.36 6.58
N ALA A 201 -34.75 -75.38 7.49
CA ALA A 201 -35.26 -75.51 8.88
C ALA A 201 -35.37 -74.13 9.56
N SER A 202 -36.31 -74.01 10.49
CA SER A 202 -37.00 -72.77 10.85
C SER A 202 -36.37 -71.97 12.02
N THR A 203 -36.68 -70.67 12.01
CA THR A 203 -36.54 -69.62 13.06
C THR A 203 -35.13 -69.19 13.49
N PRO A 204 -34.52 -68.27 12.71
CA PRO A 204 -33.92 -67.03 13.25
C PRO A 204 -34.10 -65.79 12.33
N THR A 205 -35.12 -65.79 11.45
CA THR A 205 -35.32 -64.73 10.45
C THR A 205 -35.97 -63.46 11.02
N ASP A 206 -36.77 -63.58 12.07
CA ASP A 206 -37.50 -62.45 12.66
C ASP A 206 -36.58 -61.53 13.47
N GLU A 207 -35.68 -62.10 14.29
CA GLU A 207 -34.68 -61.32 15.05
C GLU A 207 -33.71 -60.55 14.14
N LEU A 208 -33.32 -61.12 13.00
CA LEU A 208 -32.45 -60.44 12.03
C LEU A 208 -33.17 -59.29 11.32
N ALA A 209 -34.47 -59.45 11.01
CA ALA A 209 -35.28 -58.39 10.43
C ALA A 209 -35.49 -57.25 11.45
N GLU A 210 -35.78 -57.56 12.70
CA GLU A 210 -35.89 -56.58 13.79
C GLU A 210 -34.56 -55.86 14.09
N ARG A 211 -33.42 -56.56 14.07
CA ARG A 211 -32.10 -55.92 14.21
C ARG A 211 -31.81 -54.96 13.06
N ARG A 212 -32.18 -55.29 11.82
CA ARG A 212 -32.02 -54.40 10.67
C ARG A 212 -32.92 -53.17 10.76
N THR A 213 -34.17 -53.30 11.18
CA THR A 213 -35.08 -52.15 11.34
C THR A 213 -34.64 -51.25 12.48
N ARG A 214 -34.20 -51.81 13.61
CA ARG A 214 -33.60 -51.06 14.73
C ARG A 214 -32.35 -50.30 14.30
N ARG A 215 -31.40 -50.95 13.61
CA ARG A 215 -30.20 -50.30 13.07
C ARG A 215 -30.54 -49.17 12.10
N LYS A 216 -31.48 -49.40 11.17
CA LYS A 216 -31.95 -48.34 10.25
C LYS A 216 -32.56 -47.15 11.00
N ARG A 217 -33.34 -47.39 12.07
CA ARG A 217 -33.92 -46.32 12.91
C ARG A 217 -32.84 -45.53 13.65
N GLU A 218 -31.83 -46.21 14.19
CA GLU A 218 -30.67 -45.58 14.84
C GLU A 218 -29.84 -44.75 13.84
N GLU A 219 -29.57 -45.29 12.65
CA GLU A 219 -28.89 -44.56 11.57
C GLU A 219 -29.69 -43.33 11.13
N LEU A 220 -31.02 -43.43 11.00
CA LEU A 220 -31.91 -42.29 10.70
C LEU A 220 -31.91 -41.24 11.81
N ALA A 221 -31.91 -41.67 13.07
CA ALA A 221 -31.83 -40.77 14.22
C ALA A 221 -30.47 -40.04 14.25
N ALA A 222 -29.37 -40.76 14.02
CA ALA A 222 -28.04 -40.18 13.92
C ALA A 222 -27.92 -39.19 12.75
N ALA A 223 -28.46 -39.54 11.58
CA ALA A 223 -28.49 -38.65 10.42
C ALA A 223 -29.32 -37.38 10.68
N ARG A 224 -30.48 -37.50 11.33
CA ARG A 224 -31.30 -36.35 11.74
C ARG A 224 -30.58 -35.44 12.73
N GLN A 225 -29.87 -36.02 13.71
CA GLN A 225 -29.08 -35.24 14.65
C GLN A 225 -27.89 -34.54 13.96
N ALA A 226 -27.22 -35.21 13.03
CA ALA A 226 -26.15 -34.62 12.23
C ALA A 226 -26.67 -33.46 11.37
N ALA A 227 -27.81 -33.63 10.69
CA ALA A 227 -28.46 -32.57 9.93
C ALA A 227 -28.86 -31.38 10.82
N ALA A 228 -29.42 -31.65 12.01
CA ALA A 228 -29.76 -30.59 12.96
C ALA A 228 -28.54 -29.84 13.50
N ARG A 229 -27.39 -30.52 13.69
CA ARG A 229 -26.11 -29.86 14.04
C ARG A 229 -25.61 -28.99 12.89
N ALA A 230 -25.65 -29.50 11.66
CA ALA A 230 -25.24 -28.76 10.48
C ALA A 230 -26.10 -27.51 10.24
N ASP A 231 -27.43 -27.60 10.41
CA ASP A 231 -28.33 -26.44 10.27
C ASP A 231 -28.05 -25.38 11.35
N ARG A 232 -27.77 -25.80 12.60
CA ARG A 232 -27.38 -24.86 13.67
C ARG A 232 -26.06 -24.13 13.36
N LEU A 233 -25.06 -24.85 12.86
CA LEU A 233 -23.79 -24.24 12.44
C LEU A 233 -24.04 -23.25 11.29
N LEU A 234 -24.78 -23.64 10.26
CA LEU A 234 -25.11 -22.76 9.14
C LEU A 234 -25.85 -21.50 9.58
N ARG A 235 -26.79 -21.60 10.51
CA ARG A 235 -27.49 -20.42 11.06
C ARG A 235 -26.55 -19.51 11.83
N ARG A 236 -25.62 -20.06 12.61
CA ARG A 236 -24.59 -19.28 13.32
C ARG A 236 -23.69 -18.53 12.35
N GLU A 237 -23.12 -19.24 11.36
CA GLU A 237 -22.24 -18.63 10.36
C GLU A 237 -22.96 -17.53 9.56
N ARG A 238 -24.24 -17.74 9.20
CA ARG A 238 -25.05 -16.72 8.54
C ARG A 238 -25.30 -15.49 9.42
N ALA A 239 -25.55 -15.68 10.71
CA ALA A 239 -25.73 -14.56 11.65
C ALA A 239 -24.42 -13.77 11.79
N GLU A 240 -23.29 -14.47 11.94
CA GLU A 240 -21.96 -13.85 12.03
C GLU A 240 -21.59 -13.09 10.74
N GLN A 241 -21.94 -13.64 9.58
CA GLN A 241 -21.80 -12.95 8.30
C GLN A 241 -22.66 -11.67 8.24
N GLN A 242 -23.92 -11.73 8.66
CA GLN A 242 -24.81 -10.57 8.70
C GLN A 242 -24.29 -9.47 9.65
N ASP A 243 -23.79 -9.85 10.82
CA ASP A 243 -23.21 -8.91 11.78
C ASP A 243 -21.95 -8.25 11.21
N THR A 244 -21.11 -9.02 10.53
CA THR A 244 -19.90 -8.54 9.85
C THR A 244 -20.24 -7.58 8.71
N ASP A 245 -21.22 -7.92 7.87
CA ASP A 245 -21.70 -7.07 6.78
C ASP A 245 -22.29 -5.75 7.31
N ALA A 246 -23.06 -5.81 8.40
CA ALA A 246 -23.59 -4.63 9.06
C ALA A 246 -22.49 -3.76 9.67
N ALA A 247 -21.45 -4.38 10.28
CA ALA A 247 -20.30 -3.66 10.80
C ALA A 247 -19.49 -2.97 9.68
N LEU A 248 -19.31 -3.65 8.54
CA LEU A 248 -18.66 -3.11 7.36
C LEU A 248 -19.46 -1.94 6.77
N GLY A 249 -20.78 -2.04 6.68
CA GLY A 249 -21.67 -0.96 6.27
C GLY A 249 -21.49 0.28 7.14
N ARG A 250 -21.55 0.12 8.48
CA ARG A 250 -21.33 1.22 9.43
C ARG A 250 -19.93 1.83 9.30
N ALA A 251 -18.90 1.02 9.05
CA ALA A 251 -17.54 1.52 8.86
C ALA A 251 -17.40 2.35 7.58
N ARG A 252 -18.01 1.91 6.47
CA ARG A 252 -18.05 2.66 5.20
C ARG A 252 -18.76 3.98 5.35
N GLU A 253 -19.94 4.00 5.98
CA GLU A 253 -20.67 5.25 6.22
C GLU A 253 -19.89 6.24 7.09
N ARG A 254 -19.14 5.78 8.10
CA ARG A 254 -18.27 6.65 8.91
C ARG A 254 -17.13 7.21 8.08
N HIS A 255 -16.52 6.39 7.24
CA HIS A 255 -15.47 6.82 6.33
C HIS A 255 -15.97 7.89 5.34
N ASP A 256 -17.13 7.67 4.73
CA ASP A 256 -17.69 8.59 3.74
C ASP A 256 -18.10 9.92 4.38
N ARG A 257 -18.64 9.88 5.61
CA ARG A 257 -18.89 11.08 6.43
C ARG A 257 -17.61 11.84 6.73
N ALA A 258 -16.57 11.15 7.23
CA ALA A 258 -15.28 11.79 7.50
C ALA A 258 -14.66 12.42 6.24
N ARG A 259 -14.80 11.77 5.08
CA ARG A 259 -14.34 12.31 3.80
C ARG A 259 -15.12 13.57 3.39
N ALA A 260 -16.44 13.59 3.59
CA ALA A 260 -17.26 14.77 3.33
C ALA A 260 -16.89 15.93 4.27
N ASP A 261 -16.63 15.65 5.55
CA ASP A 261 -16.21 16.65 6.53
C ASP A 261 -14.85 17.28 6.17
N VAL A 262 -13.89 16.47 5.72
CA VAL A 262 -12.59 16.95 5.21
C VAL A 262 -12.79 17.87 4.00
N ALA A 263 -13.57 17.46 3.01
CA ALA A 263 -13.83 18.28 1.82
C ALA A 263 -14.50 19.62 2.18
N ALA A 264 -15.43 19.61 3.13
CA ALA A 264 -16.08 20.82 3.63
C ALA A 264 -15.11 21.73 4.39
N ALA A 265 -14.20 21.16 5.19
CA ALA A 265 -13.16 21.92 5.90
C ALA A 265 -12.15 22.56 4.95
N GLU A 266 -11.73 21.85 3.90
CA GLU A 266 -10.85 22.40 2.86
C GLU A 266 -11.50 23.56 2.10
N GLU A 267 -12.79 23.46 1.78
CA GLU A 267 -13.53 24.54 1.15
C GLU A 267 -13.63 25.77 2.06
N ARG A 268 -13.91 25.58 3.35
CA ARG A 268 -13.87 26.69 4.33
C ARG A 268 -12.50 27.33 4.40
N LEU A 269 -11.42 26.53 4.41
CA LEU A 269 -10.05 27.04 4.41
C LEU A 269 -9.73 27.83 3.15
N ARG A 270 -10.15 27.36 1.98
CA ARG A 270 -9.98 28.10 0.71
C ARG A 270 -10.67 29.45 0.75
N ARG A 271 -11.92 29.51 1.23
CA ARG A 271 -12.67 30.77 1.37
C ARG A 271 -12.01 31.73 2.35
N ALA A 272 -11.63 31.24 3.54
CA ALA A 272 -10.96 32.07 4.54
C ALA A 272 -9.64 32.65 4.01
N ARG A 273 -8.87 31.89 3.21
CA ARG A 273 -7.65 32.39 2.56
C ARG A 273 -7.94 33.43 1.48
N ALA A 274 -8.99 33.23 0.69
CA ALA A 274 -9.41 34.18 -0.33
C ALA A 274 -9.93 35.50 0.27
N GLU A 275 -10.47 35.46 1.49
CA GLU A 275 -10.88 36.66 2.25
C GLU A 275 -9.69 37.33 2.96
N LEU A 276 -8.68 36.57 3.37
CA LEU A 276 -7.50 37.09 4.07
C LEU A 276 -6.64 38.00 3.17
N GLU A 277 -6.34 37.56 1.94
CA GLU A 277 -5.51 38.31 0.99
C GLU A 277 -5.97 39.77 0.74
N PRO A 278 -7.24 40.04 0.38
CA PRO A 278 -7.70 41.42 0.20
C PRO A 278 -7.72 42.21 1.52
N ALA A 279 -7.98 41.57 2.66
CA ALA A 279 -7.95 42.23 3.96
C ALA A 279 -6.53 42.66 4.36
N GLU A 280 -5.52 41.83 4.08
CA GLU A 280 -4.10 42.16 4.27
C GLU A 280 -3.68 43.33 3.37
N LEU A 281 -4.13 43.34 2.12
CA LEU A 281 -3.88 44.45 1.20
C LEU A 281 -4.55 45.74 1.69
N GLU A 282 -5.81 45.69 2.10
CA GLU A 282 -6.55 46.84 2.64
C GLU A 282 -5.87 47.40 3.89
N GLN A 283 -5.41 46.52 4.80
CA GLN A 283 -4.63 46.91 5.97
C GLN A 283 -3.34 47.62 5.56
N HIS A 284 -2.57 47.05 4.63
CA HIS A 284 -1.32 47.65 4.19
C HIS A 284 -1.54 49.03 3.56
N GLU A 285 -2.55 49.19 2.71
CA GLU A 285 -2.90 50.49 2.14
C GLU A 285 -3.37 51.49 3.19
N ALA A 286 -4.12 51.05 4.21
CA ALA A 286 -4.54 51.90 5.31
C ALA A 286 -3.34 52.39 6.14
N GLU A 287 -2.37 51.52 6.40
CA GLU A 287 -1.11 51.89 7.09
C GLU A 287 -0.29 52.90 6.28
N GLU A 288 -0.17 52.72 4.96
CA GLU A 288 0.53 53.69 4.10
C GLU A 288 -0.18 55.05 4.06
N ARG A 289 -1.52 55.06 4.01
CA ARG A 289 -2.31 56.29 4.07
C ARG A 289 -2.15 57.01 5.41
N ASP A 290 -2.14 56.27 6.52
CA ASP A 290 -1.92 56.82 7.86
C ASP A 290 -0.53 57.45 7.99
N ARG A 291 0.53 56.75 7.53
CA ARG A 291 1.90 57.28 7.50
C ARG A 291 1.99 58.57 6.68
N ALA A 292 1.40 58.58 5.48
CA ALA A 292 1.39 59.76 4.62
C ALA A 292 0.65 60.95 5.27
N ALA A 293 -0.47 60.69 5.97
CA ALA A 293 -1.23 61.70 6.69
C ALA A 293 -0.46 62.26 7.91
N ALA A 294 0.23 61.39 8.66
CA ALA A 294 1.09 61.78 9.76
C ALA A 294 2.23 62.69 9.29
N ASP A 295 2.89 62.31 8.19
CA ASP A 295 3.95 63.11 7.57
C ASP A 295 3.46 64.47 7.07
N ALA A 296 2.27 64.52 6.46
CA ALA A 296 1.65 65.76 6.01
C ALA A 296 1.33 66.68 7.18
N THR A 297 0.75 66.13 8.26
CA THR A 297 0.48 66.86 9.51
C THR A 297 1.76 67.43 10.10
N ALA A 298 2.82 66.63 10.22
CA ALA A 298 4.12 67.08 10.74
C ALA A 298 4.76 68.18 9.88
N ARG A 299 4.60 68.14 8.55
CA ARG A 299 5.04 69.23 7.66
C ARG A 299 4.22 70.50 7.87
N ALA A 300 2.90 70.38 7.99
CA ALA A 300 2.02 71.52 8.23
C ALA A 300 2.29 72.18 9.59
N GLU A 301 2.50 71.39 10.64
CA GLU A 301 2.89 71.89 11.98
C GLU A 301 4.20 72.67 11.94
N ARG A 302 5.23 72.13 11.27
CA ARG A 302 6.52 72.83 11.11
C ARG A 302 6.35 74.15 10.37
N ALA A 303 5.64 74.16 9.24
CA ALA A 303 5.39 75.38 8.47
C ALA A 303 4.63 76.43 9.31
N ALA A 304 3.63 76.01 10.10
CA ALA A 304 2.90 76.89 11.00
C ALA A 304 3.79 77.47 12.12
N GLN A 305 4.67 76.65 12.71
CA GLN A 305 5.62 77.10 13.71
C GLN A 305 6.62 78.12 13.14
N ASP A 306 7.15 77.85 11.95
CA ASP A 306 8.11 78.73 11.28
C ASP A 306 7.48 80.08 10.92
N ALA A 307 6.26 80.06 10.37
CA ALA A 307 5.48 81.27 10.11
C ALA A 307 5.22 82.08 11.40
N ALA A 308 4.86 81.40 12.50
CA ALA A 308 4.66 82.06 13.79
C ALA A 308 5.95 82.66 14.38
N ARG A 309 7.12 82.04 14.16
CA ARG A 309 8.43 82.59 14.54
C ARG A 309 8.75 83.84 13.74
N GLU A 310 8.49 83.82 12.43
CA GLU A 310 8.76 84.96 11.55
C GLU A 310 7.88 86.16 11.89
N VAL A 311 6.59 85.95 12.17
CA VAL A 311 5.70 87.02 12.66
C VAL A 311 6.24 87.65 13.93
N ARG A 312 6.71 86.85 14.91
CA ARG A 312 7.32 87.37 16.15
C ARG A 312 8.58 88.19 15.87
N ARG A 313 9.47 87.70 14.98
CA ARG A 313 10.71 88.39 14.60
C ARG A 313 10.45 89.75 13.95
N LEU A 314 9.38 89.89 13.17
CA LEU A 314 9.02 91.14 12.51
C LEU A 314 8.26 92.12 13.42
N SER A 315 7.76 91.64 14.57
CA SER A 315 7.01 92.46 15.54
C SER A 315 7.85 92.98 16.72
N GLU A 316 9.08 92.50 16.88
CA GLU A 316 10.09 92.99 17.84
C GLU A 316 10.96 94.09 17.22
#